data_AF-A0A4V2BCV6-F1
#
_entry.id   AF-A0A4V2BCV6-F1
#
_cell.length_a   1.000
_cell.length_b   1.000
_cell.length_c   1.000
_cell.angle_alpha   90.00
_cell.angle_beta   90.00
_cell.angle_gamma   90.00
#
_symmetry.space_group_name_H-M   'P 1'
#
loop_
_entity.id
_entity.type
_entity.pdbx_description
1 polymer ?
#
loop_
_entity_poly.entity_id
_entity_poly.type
_entity_poly.pdbx_seq_one_letter_code
_entity_poly.pdbx_strand_id
1 'polypeptide(L)'
;MKLTISSALYLGALLLSAATVGYLQLESPRPPTAATLNFAFNEGKPVLSPSVGRLVSFGYPRALSSILWLRFLQYTPTEKVPAGQRSWIYYDLLTISRLDPDFKPTYKMGALFLSVITEDHAGAEQVLLRGAELHPDDFSILGNLAYHYQFEMGEPEKAGPYFLKAAKIPGAPYIYSIMASNYLKEAGSAGAAEKFLAGMLSTTTDEKLKEKLLLKMQKLRGEKSNESAGN
;
A
#
# COMPACT_ATOMS: atom_id res chain seq x y z
N MET A 1 -16.90 -15.01 -51.04
CA MET A 1 -15.91 -15.71 -50.20
C MET A 1 -16.46 -17.09 -49.88
N LYS A 2 -15.96 -18.16 -50.52
CA LYS A 2 -16.49 -19.53 -50.31
C LYS A 2 -15.79 -20.13 -49.09
N LEU A 3 -16.51 -20.31 -47.99
CA LEU A 3 -16.00 -21.10 -46.86
C LEU A 3 -15.76 -22.53 -47.36
N THR A 4 -14.53 -23.01 -47.23
CA THR A 4 -14.18 -24.41 -47.53
C THR A 4 -14.64 -25.30 -46.38
N ILE A 5 -15.04 -26.53 -46.67
CA ILE A 5 -15.56 -27.50 -45.67
C ILE A 5 -14.59 -27.68 -44.48
N SER A 6 -13.29 -27.54 -44.73
CA SER A 6 -12.23 -27.55 -43.70
C SER A 6 -12.37 -26.40 -42.68
N SER A 7 -12.67 -25.18 -43.13
CA SER A 7 -12.85 -24.02 -42.23
C SER A 7 -14.10 -24.14 -41.34
N ALA A 8 -15.16 -24.80 -41.82
CA ALA A 8 -16.35 -25.08 -41.04
C ALA A 8 -16.10 -26.15 -39.95
N LEU A 9 -15.26 -27.15 -40.25
CA LEU A 9 -14.86 -28.19 -39.29
C LEU A 9 -14.02 -27.63 -38.14
N TYR A 10 -13.08 -26.73 -38.42
CA TYR A 10 -12.32 -26.05 -37.36
C TYR A 10 -13.21 -25.18 -36.47
N LEU A 11 -14.17 -24.47 -37.05
CA LEU A 11 -15.14 -23.67 -36.28
C LEU A 11 -16.00 -24.56 -35.38
N GLY A 12 -16.46 -25.70 -35.90
CA GLY A 12 -17.23 -26.69 -35.15
C GLY A 12 -16.45 -27.29 -33.98
N ALA A 13 -15.21 -27.69 -34.21
CA ALA A 13 -14.33 -28.21 -33.16
C ALA A 13 -14.04 -27.16 -32.06
N LEU A 14 -13.87 -25.90 -32.45
CA LEU A 14 -13.62 -24.80 -31.51
C LEU A 14 -14.85 -24.51 -30.65
N LEU A 15 -16.06 -24.53 -31.24
CA LEU A 15 -17.32 -24.39 -30.50
C LEU A 15 -17.58 -25.57 -29.55
N LEU A 16 -17.27 -26.80 -29.97
CA LEU A 16 -17.36 -27.99 -29.12
C LEU A 16 -16.40 -27.93 -27.94
N SER A 17 -15.15 -27.49 -28.16
CA SER A 17 -14.18 -27.33 -27.07
C SER A 17 -14.64 -26.28 -26.05
N ALA A 18 -15.18 -25.14 -26.52
CA ALA A 18 -15.74 -24.10 -25.66
C ALA A 18 -16.97 -24.59 -24.87
N ALA A 19 -17.84 -25.38 -25.49
CA ALA A 19 -19.00 -25.98 -24.83
C ALA A 19 -18.59 -27.01 -23.76
N THR A 20 -17.57 -27.82 -24.04
CA THR A 20 -17.08 -28.86 -23.11
C THR A 20 -16.40 -28.23 -21.90
N VAL A 21 -15.58 -27.20 -22.12
CA VAL A 21 -14.98 -26.40 -21.03
C VAL A 21 -16.08 -25.71 -20.22
N GLY A 22 -17.09 -25.13 -20.88
CA GLY A 22 -18.25 -24.53 -20.21
C GLY A 22 -19.03 -25.53 -19.34
N TYR A 23 -19.24 -26.75 -19.83
CA TYR A 23 -19.92 -27.82 -19.11
C TYR A 23 -19.14 -28.27 -17.87
N LEU A 24 -17.83 -28.50 -18.00
CA LEU A 24 -16.95 -28.85 -16.88
C LEU A 24 -16.84 -27.73 -15.83
N GLN A 25 -16.94 -26.47 -16.25
CA GLN A 25 -16.98 -25.30 -15.36
C GLN A 25 -18.30 -25.17 -14.58
N LEU A 26 -19.40 -25.77 -15.08
CA LEU A 26 -20.71 -25.74 -14.44
C LEU A 26 -20.85 -26.83 -13.37
N GLU A 27 -20.19 -27.97 -13.55
CA GLU A 27 -20.23 -29.11 -12.61
C GLU A 27 -19.21 -29.00 -11.46
N SER A 28 -18.22 -28.10 -11.58
CA SER A 28 -17.29 -27.81 -10.49
C SER A 28 -17.97 -26.94 -9.41
N PRO A 29 -18.05 -27.38 -8.14
CA PRO A 29 -18.64 -26.59 -7.06
C PRO A 29 -17.87 -25.28 -6.91
N ARG A 30 -18.52 -24.15 -7.23
CA ARG A 30 -17.90 -22.83 -7.11
C ARG A 30 -17.67 -22.55 -5.61
N PRO A 31 -16.45 -22.23 -5.15
CA PRO A 31 -16.31 -21.52 -3.88
C PRO A 31 -17.11 -20.20 -4.01
N PRO A 32 -17.70 -19.68 -2.93
CA PRO A 32 -18.56 -18.50 -3.00
C PRO A 32 -17.72 -17.27 -3.38
N THR A 33 -17.55 -17.03 -4.68
CA THR A 33 -16.85 -15.87 -5.23
C THR A 33 -17.84 -14.73 -5.35
N ALA A 34 -17.87 -13.89 -4.32
CA ALA A 34 -18.37 -12.52 -4.39
C ALA A 34 -17.41 -11.61 -5.21
N ALA A 35 -17.06 -12.03 -6.42
CA ALA A 35 -16.27 -11.23 -7.36
C ALA A 35 -17.16 -10.90 -8.56
N THR A 36 -18.06 -9.94 -8.38
CA THR A 36 -18.84 -9.35 -9.46
C THR A 36 -17.89 -8.74 -10.50
N LEU A 37 -18.03 -9.13 -11.77
CA LEU A 37 -17.39 -8.45 -12.90
C LEU A 37 -17.96 -7.03 -12.99
N ASN A 38 -17.33 -6.08 -12.31
CA ASN A 38 -17.73 -4.68 -12.36
C ASN A 38 -16.80 -3.93 -13.32
N PHE A 39 -17.23 -3.78 -14.58
CA PHE A 39 -16.84 -2.62 -15.37
C PHE A 39 -17.67 -1.46 -14.85
N ALA A 40 -17.06 -0.65 -14.01
CA ALA A 40 -17.74 0.48 -13.39
C ALA A 40 -17.15 1.80 -13.89
N PHE A 41 -17.92 2.86 -13.73
CA PHE A 41 -17.42 4.21 -13.85
C PHE A 41 -17.33 4.81 -12.44
N ASN A 42 -16.23 5.49 -12.17
CA ASN A 42 -16.03 6.28 -10.96
C ASN A 42 -15.42 7.61 -11.38
N GLU A 43 -15.97 8.72 -10.90
CA GLU A 43 -15.57 10.07 -11.34
C GLU A 43 -15.62 10.25 -12.88
N GLY A 44 -16.54 9.54 -13.56
CA GLY A 44 -16.63 9.53 -15.03
C GLY A 44 -15.50 8.77 -15.75
N LYS A 45 -14.61 8.09 -15.02
CA LYS A 45 -13.52 7.28 -15.55
C LYS A 45 -13.85 5.79 -15.48
N PRO A 46 -13.50 4.99 -16.51
CA PRO A 46 -13.66 3.54 -16.44
C PRO A 46 -12.66 2.95 -15.44
N VAL A 47 -13.17 2.21 -14.46
CA VAL A 47 -12.37 1.48 -13.48
C VAL A 47 -12.41 -0.02 -13.78
N LEU A 48 -11.27 -0.68 -13.57
CA LEU A 48 -11.12 -2.11 -13.76
C LEU A 48 -10.97 -2.78 -12.40
N SER A 49 -11.77 -3.79 -12.12
CA SER A 49 -11.56 -4.64 -10.94
C SER A 49 -10.36 -5.58 -11.16
N PRO A 50 -9.71 -6.09 -10.10
CA PRO A 50 -8.57 -7.02 -10.24
C PRO A 50 -8.86 -8.25 -11.10
N SER A 51 -10.06 -8.83 -10.97
CA SER A 51 -10.48 -10.01 -11.74
C SER A 51 -10.64 -9.69 -13.22
N VAL A 52 -11.25 -8.55 -13.54
CA VAL A 52 -11.40 -8.07 -14.92
C VAL A 52 -10.03 -7.72 -15.50
N GLY A 53 -9.19 -6.99 -14.75
CA GLY A 53 -7.82 -6.68 -15.14
C GLY A 53 -7.02 -7.93 -15.51
N ARG A 54 -7.15 -8.99 -14.72
CA ARG A 54 -6.48 -10.27 -15.02
C ARG A 54 -6.95 -10.86 -16.34
N LEU A 55 -8.27 -10.87 -16.59
CA LEU A 55 -8.85 -11.38 -17.83
C LEU A 55 -8.39 -10.58 -19.06
N VAL A 56 -8.48 -9.25 -19.00
CA VAL A 56 -8.16 -8.37 -20.14
C VAL A 56 -6.66 -8.14 -20.33
N SER A 57 -5.82 -8.60 -19.40
CA SER A 57 -4.36 -8.56 -19.56
C SER A 57 -3.84 -9.56 -20.59
N PHE A 58 -4.66 -10.54 -21.02
CA PHE A 58 -4.28 -11.61 -21.96
C PHE A 58 -2.97 -12.33 -21.59
N GLY A 59 -2.73 -12.52 -20.29
CA GLY A 59 -1.51 -13.16 -19.77
C GLY A 59 -0.36 -12.21 -19.48
N TYR A 60 -0.53 -10.90 -19.66
CA TYR A 60 0.50 -9.87 -19.42
C TYR A 60 0.12 -8.91 -18.27
N PRO A 61 -0.05 -9.40 -17.02
CA PRO A 61 -0.53 -8.59 -15.90
C PRO A 61 0.42 -7.43 -15.54
N ARG A 62 1.73 -7.59 -15.72
CA ARG A 62 2.72 -6.52 -15.49
C ARG A 62 2.63 -5.40 -16.52
N ALA A 63 2.35 -5.74 -17.78
CA ALA A 63 2.16 -4.75 -18.84
C ALA A 63 0.89 -3.92 -18.58
N LEU A 64 -0.22 -4.58 -18.23
CA LEU A 64 -1.44 -3.88 -17.86
C LEU A 64 -1.24 -3.01 -16.61
N SER A 65 -0.51 -3.51 -15.60
CA SER A 65 -0.16 -2.73 -14.40
C SER A 65 0.61 -1.45 -14.76
N SER A 66 1.57 -1.56 -15.69
CA SER A 66 2.33 -0.40 -16.17
C SER A 66 1.44 0.60 -16.92
N ILE A 67 0.47 0.14 -17.72
CA ILE A 67 -0.49 1.01 -18.42
C ILE A 67 -1.38 1.75 -17.40
N LEU A 68 -1.91 1.05 -16.40
CA LEU A 68 -2.71 1.66 -15.33
C LEU A 68 -1.89 2.68 -14.53
N TRP A 69 -0.62 2.38 -14.26
CA TRP A 69 0.29 3.31 -13.61
C TRP A 69 0.54 4.58 -14.43
N LEU A 70 0.78 4.45 -15.73
CA LEU A 70 0.92 5.60 -16.63
C LEU A 70 -0.37 6.41 -16.73
N ARG A 71 -1.52 5.74 -16.76
CA ARG A 71 -2.84 6.40 -16.71
C ARG A 71 -3.00 7.21 -15.43
N PHE A 72 -2.65 6.63 -14.28
CA PHE A 72 -2.58 7.34 -13.01
C PHE A 72 -1.73 8.60 -13.16
N LEU A 73 -0.44 8.48 -13.51
CA LEU A 73 0.47 9.63 -13.63
C LEU A 73 -0.03 10.72 -14.60
N GLN A 74 -0.65 10.34 -15.71
CA GLN A 74 -1.05 11.28 -16.76
C GLN A 74 -2.34 12.05 -16.47
N TYR A 75 -3.29 11.42 -15.77
CA TYR A 75 -4.64 11.95 -15.55
C TYR A 75 -4.95 12.25 -14.09
N THR A 76 -3.93 12.27 -13.24
CA THR A 76 -4.07 12.56 -11.82
C THR A 76 -4.76 13.91 -11.61
N PRO A 77 -5.99 13.95 -11.06
CA PRO A 77 -6.64 15.19 -10.67
C PRO A 77 -5.98 15.74 -9.40
N THR A 78 -5.99 17.06 -9.24
CA THR A 78 -5.48 17.74 -8.03
C THR A 78 -6.60 18.03 -7.02
N GLU A 79 -7.72 17.34 -7.14
CA GLU A 79 -8.92 17.57 -6.34
C GLU A 79 -9.17 16.42 -5.36
N LYS A 80 -9.81 16.77 -4.25
CA LYS A 80 -10.19 15.83 -3.20
C LYS A 80 -11.44 15.07 -3.62
N VAL A 81 -11.52 13.79 -3.25
CA VAL A 81 -12.79 13.07 -3.37
C VAL A 81 -13.73 13.46 -2.23
N PRO A 82 -15.05 13.49 -2.44
CA PRO A 82 -15.99 13.72 -1.36
C PRO A 82 -15.84 12.68 -0.24
N ALA A 83 -16.06 13.10 1.00
CA ALA A 83 -15.96 12.23 2.16
C ALA A 83 -16.80 10.94 1.98
N GLY A 84 -16.18 9.79 2.27
CA GLY A 84 -16.81 8.48 2.14
C GLY A 84 -16.82 7.89 0.72
N GLN A 85 -16.28 8.60 -0.27
CA GLN A 85 -16.13 8.07 -1.64
C GLN A 85 -14.72 7.51 -1.88
N ARG A 86 -14.60 6.68 -2.91
CA ARG A 86 -13.32 6.15 -3.40
C ARG A 86 -12.91 6.87 -4.66
N SER A 87 -11.63 7.16 -4.79
CA SER A 87 -11.07 7.69 -6.03
C SER A 87 -10.99 6.61 -7.11
N TRP A 88 -11.09 6.98 -8.39
CA TRP A 88 -10.81 6.06 -9.49
C TRP A 88 -9.36 5.56 -9.43
N ILE A 89 -8.45 6.38 -8.90
CA ILE A 89 -7.04 6.03 -8.65
C ILE A 89 -6.95 4.85 -7.68
N TYR A 90 -7.80 4.79 -6.65
CA TYR A 90 -7.81 3.69 -5.71
C TYR A 90 -8.08 2.36 -6.40
N TYR A 91 -9.04 2.30 -7.32
CA TYR A 91 -9.35 1.08 -8.06
C TYR A 91 -8.19 0.65 -8.97
N ASP A 92 -7.50 1.60 -9.60
CA ASP A 92 -6.32 1.29 -10.42
C ASP A 92 -5.18 0.75 -9.59
N LEU A 93 -4.86 1.42 -8.47
CA LEU A 93 -3.81 0.98 -7.56
C LEU A 93 -4.14 -0.38 -6.93
N LEU A 94 -5.40 -0.62 -6.58
CA LEU A 94 -5.87 -1.92 -6.11
C LEU A 94 -5.66 -2.99 -7.18
N THR A 95 -6.01 -2.71 -8.44
CA THR A 95 -5.82 -3.65 -9.55
C THR A 95 -4.34 -3.91 -9.81
N ILE A 96 -3.51 -2.87 -9.87
CA ILE A 96 -2.05 -3.02 -9.99
C ILE A 96 -1.51 -3.91 -8.86
N SER A 97 -1.88 -3.65 -7.60
CA SER A 97 -1.43 -4.42 -6.42
C SER A 97 -1.81 -5.91 -6.42
N ARG A 98 -2.72 -6.32 -7.31
CA ARG A 98 -3.22 -7.69 -7.48
C ARG A 98 -2.69 -8.37 -8.74
N LEU A 99 -2.34 -7.57 -9.75
CA LEU A 99 -1.73 -8.04 -10.99
C LEU A 99 -0.22 -8.14 -10.89
N ASP A 100 0.41 -7.16 -10.23
CA ASP A 100 1.86 -7.09 -10.01
C ASP A 100 2.17 -6.67 -8.56
N PRO A 101 2.14 -7.61 -7.60
CA PRO A 101 2.39 -7.33 -6.18
C PRO A 101 3.77 -6.74 -5.87
N ASP A 102 4.74 -6.90 -6.78
CA ASP A 102 6.10 -6.37 -6.64
C ASP A 102 6.24 -4.94 -7.19
N PHE A 103 5.16 -4.37 -7.76
CA PHE A 103 5.14 -3.01 -8.30
C PHE A 103 5.11 -1.97 -7.16
N LYS A 104 6.25 -1.81 -6.49
CA LYS A 104 6.45 -0.92 -5.33
C LYS A 104 5.95 0.52 -5.47
N PRO A 105 5.99 1.18 -6.65
CA PRO A 105 5.45 2.54 -6.81
C PRO A 105 3.98 2.67 -6.40
N THR A 106 3.18 1.61 -6.55
CA THR A 106 1.78 1.59 -6.09
C THR A 106 1.66 1.87 -4.60
N TYR A 107 2.50 1.24 -3.78
CA TYR A 107 2.47 1.37 -2.32
C TYR A 107 3.21 2.62 -1.82
N LYS A 108 4.31 2.99 -2.48
CA LYS A 108 5.14 4.13 -2.05
C LYS A 108 4.58 5.47 -2.48
N MET A 109 4.17 5.59 -3.73
CA MET A 109 3.78 6.85 -4.35
C MET A 109 2.27 6.92 -4.53
N GLY A 110 1.67 5.89 -5.13
CA GLY A 110 0.22 5.86 -5.39
C GLY A 110 -0.60 5.96 -4.11
N ALA A 111 -0.26 5.16 -3.10
CA ALA A 111 -0.99 5.16 -1.83
C ALA A 111 -0.79 6.45 -1.02
N LEU A 112 0.41 7.05 -1.07
CA LEU A 112 0.65 8.36 -0.47
C LEU A 112 -0.12 9.47 -1.20
N PHE A 113 -0.23 9.38 -2.53
CA PHE A 113 -1.06 10.29 -3.32
C PHE A 113 -2.53 10.19 -2.92
N LEU A 114 -3.06 8.97 -2.77
CA LEU A 114 -4.42 8.77 -2.26
C LEU A 114 -4.61 9.43 -0.90
N SER A 115 -3.61 9.23 -0.02
CA SER A 115 -3.63 9.70 1.35
C SER A 115 -3.69 11.22 1.46
N VAL A 116 -2.83 11.93 0.72
CA VAL A 116 -2.58 13.36 0.93
C VAL A 116 -3.30 14.24 -0.09
N ILE A 117 -3.38 13.79 -1.35
CA ILE A 117 -3.87 14.65 -2.43
C ILE A 117 -5.35 14.42 -2.70
N THR A 118 -5.76 13.16 -2.85
CA THR A 118 -7.19 12.85 -3.06
C THR A 118 -7.98 12.84 -1.75
N GLU A 119 -7.29 12.69 -0.61
CA GLU A 119 -7.90 12.44 0.71
C GLU A 119 -8.85 11.23 0.74
N ASP A 120 -8.64 10.25 -0.16
CA ASP A 120 -9.25 8.92 -0.08
C ASP A 120 -8.51 8.10 1.00
N HIS A 121 -8.68 8.52 2.26
CA HIS A 121 -7.89 8.01 3.36
C HIS A 121 -8.08 6.50 3.55
N ALA A 122 -9.32 6.00 3.52
CA ALA A 122 -9.55 4.57 3.67
C ALA A 122 -9.13 3.75 2.43
N GLY A 123 -8.86 4.40 1.29
CA GLY A 123 -8.34 3.76 0.08
C GLY A 123 -6.83 3.67 0.16
N ALA A 124 -6.19 4.77 0.60
CA ALA A 124 -4.79 4.80 0.97
C ALA A 124 -4.46 3.75 2.04
N GLU A 125 -5.23 3.67 3.13
CA GLU A 125 -5.05 2.69 4.20
C GLU A 125 -5.01 1.26 3.66
N GLN A 126 -5.98 0.89 2.82
CA GLN A 126 -6.04 -0.46 2.23
C GLN A 126 -4.82 -0.77 1.34
N VAL A 127 -4.39 0.18 0.52
CA VAL A 127 -3.22 -0.02 -0.34
C VAL A 127 -1.93 -0.05 0.48
N LEU A 128 -1.78 0.82 1.49
CA LEU A 128 -0.61 0.87 2.37
C LEU A 128 -0.49 -0.38 3.25
N LEU A 129 -1.58 -0.84 3.86
CA LEU A 129 -1.62 -2.09 4.64
C LEU A 129 -1.18 -3.27 3.78
N ARG A 130 -1.75 -3.40 2.59
CA ARG A 130 -1.33 -4.43 1.62
C ARG A 130 0.15 -4.32 1.26
N GLY A 131 0.65 -3.10 1.07
CA GLY A 131 2.06 -2.86 0.82
C GLY A 131 2.94 -3.32 1.98
N ALA A 132 2.55 -3.01 3.23
CA ALA A 132 3.27 -3.38 4.43
C ALA A 132 3.26 -4.91 4.69
N GLU A 133 2.19 -5.60 4.29
CA GLU A 133 2.11 -7.06 4.34
C GLU A 133 3.07 -7.71 3.33
N LEU A 134 3.14 -7.19 2.11
CA LEU A 134 3.94 -7.77 1.02
C LEU A 134 5.42 -7.37 1.10
N HIS A 135 5.71 -6.17 1.60
CA HIS A 135 7.05 -5.58 1.66
C HIS A 135 7.37 -5.11 3.09
N PRO A 136 7.40 -6.03 4.09
CA PRO A 136 7.55 -5.68 5.50
C PRO A 136 8.94 -5.13 5.86
N ASP A 137 9.91 -5.21 4.95
CA ASP A 137 11.29 -4.73 5.08
C ASP A 137 11.53 -3.40 4.33
N ASP A 138 10.47 -2.80 3.77
CA ASP A 138 10.57 -1.53 3.04
C ASP A 138 10.19 -0.34 3.95
N PHE A 139 11.21 0.36 4.46
CA PHE A 139 11.00 1.48 5.39
C PHE A 139 10.10 2.58 4.81
N SER A 140 10.08 2.76 3.49
CA SER A 140 9.28 3.81 2.86
C SER A 140 7.80 3.46 2.91
N ILE A 141 7.44 2.19 2.70
CA ILE A 141 6.05 1.74 2.77
C ILE A 141 5.55 1.79 4.21
N LEU A 142 6.34 1.25 5.16
CA LEU A 142 6.00 1.31 6.59
C LEU A 142 5.92 2.75 7.11
N GLY A 143 6.86 3.60 6.70
CA GLY A 143 6.88 5.01 7.05
C GLY A 143 5.69 5.77 6.50
N ASN A 144 5.27 5.49 5.26
CA ASN A 144 4.06 6.08 4.67
C ASN A 144 2.78 5.61 5.38
N LEU A 145 2.69 4.34 5.76
CA LEU A 145 1.56 3.83 6.56
C LEU A 145 1.51 4.49 7.94
N ALA A 146 2.66 4.62 8.59
CA ALA A 146 2.76 5.33 9.87
C ALA A 146 2.38 6.81 9.74
N TYR A 147 2.86 7.48 8.69
CA TYR A 147 2.50 8.87 8.38
C TYR A 147 1.00 9.02 8.17
N HIS A 148 0.39 8.14 7.35
CA HIS A 148 -1.03 8.13 7.08
C HIS A 148 -1.85 8.06 8.37
N TYR A 149 -1.52 7.13 9.26
CA TYR A 149 -2.20 7.03 10.55
C TYR A 149 -1.97 8.27 11.43
N GLN A 150 -0.74 8.73 11.54
CA GLN A 150 -0.38 9.83 12.45
C GLN A 150 -1.03 11.15 12.05
N PHE A 151 -0.93 11.51 10.77
CA PHE A 151 -1.19 12.87 10.30
C PHE A 151 -2.49 13.02 9.54
N GLU A 152 -2.90 11.99 8.79
CA GLU A 152 -4.08 12.07 7.94
C GLU A 152 -5.31 11.50 8.66
N MET A 153 -5.13 10.45 9.47
CA MET A 153 -6.21 9.84 10.25
C MET A 153 -6.30 10.33 11.70
N GLY A 154 -5.24 10.97 12.22
CA GLY A 154 -5.19 11.37 13.63
C GLY A 154 -5.16 10.19 14.61
N GLU A 155 -4.59 9.06 14.19
CA GLU A 155 -4.51 7.80 14.94
C GLU A 155 -3.04 7.45 15.31
N PRO A 156 -2.40 8.23 16.20
CA PRO A 156 -0.98 8.03 16.55
C PRO A 156 -0.67 6.66 17.15
N GLU A 157 -1.64 6.07 17.86
CA GLU A 157 -1.52 4.73 18.44
C GLU A 157 -1.32 3.64 17.38
N LYS A 158 -1.96 3.78 16.21
CA LYS A 158 -1.74 2.87 15.08
C LYS A 158 -0.42 3.17 14.36
N ALA A 159 0.01 4.43 14.32
CA ALA A 159 1.23 4.86 13.63
C ALA A 159 2.51 4.35 14.32
N GLY A 160 2.55 4.43 15.65
CA GLY A 160 3.72 4.13 16.47
C GLY A 160 4.43 2.80 16.16
N PRO A 161 3.71 1.67 16.13
CA PRO A 161 4.30 0.38 15.78
C PRO A 161 4.95 0.35 14.39
N TYR A 162 4.38 1.05 13.40
CA TYR A 162 4.93 1.11 12.05
C TYR A 162 6.16 2.03 11.98
N PHE A 163 6.18 3.17 12.68
CA PHE A 163 7.40 3.97 12.82
C PHE A 163 8.52 3.16 13.49
N LEU A 164 8.20 2.39 14.53
CA LEU A 164 9.17 1.54 15.22
C LEU A 164 9.75 0.45 14.32
N LYS A 165 8.92 -0.18 13.47
CA LYS A 165 9.39 -1.14 12.46
C LYS A 165 10.24 -0.45 11.40
N ALA A 166 9.76 0.66 10.84
CA ALA A 166 10.44 1.42 9.80
C ALA A 166 11.83 1.91 10.24
N ALA A 167 11.93 2.45 11.46
CA ALA A 167 13.17 3.00 12.00
C ALA A 167 14.31 1.98 12.14
N LYS A 168 13.99 0.69 12.30
CA LYS A 168 14.98 -0.39 12.46
C LYS A 168 15.58 -0.87 11.14
N ILE A 169 15.02 -0.45 10.01
CA ILE A 169 15.48 -0.86 8.69
C ILE A 169 16.67 0.03 8.27
N PRO A 170 17.78 -0.56 7.79
CA PRO A 170 18.94 0.21 7.32
C PRO A 170 18.57 1.25 6.25
N GLY A 171 19.10 2.46 6.37
CA GLY A 171 18.84 3.57 5.45
C GLY A 171 17.51 4.30 5.68
N ALA A 172 16.73 3.91 6.70
CA ALA A 172 15.51 4.63 7.06
C ALA A 172 15.80 6.08 7.50
N PRO A 173 14.96 7.05 7.10
CA PRO A 173 15.06 8.42 7.56
C PRO A 173 15.04 8.54 9.09
N TYR A 174 15.96 9.35 9.63
CA TYR A 174 16.11 9.54 11.09
C TYR A 174 14.82 9.95 11.80
N ILE A 175 13.94 10.66 11.11
CA ILE A 175 12.66 11.12 11.66
C ILE A 175 11.81 9.96 12.16
N TYR A 176 11.90 8.77 11.55
CA TYR A 176 11.17 7.59 12.01
C TYR A 176 11.65 7.11 13.38
N SER A 177 12.96 7.24 13.67
CA SER A 177 13.49 6.94 15.01
C SER A 177 12.98 7.94 16.06
N ILE A 178 12.82 9.21 15.68
CA ILE A 178 12.25 10.23 16.57
C ILE A 178 10.78 9.92 16.85
N MET A 179 9.99 9.62 15.81
CA MET A 179 8.58 9.27 15.96
C MET A 179 8.38 8.00 16.79
N ALA A 180 9.19 6.96 16.53
CA ALA A 180 9.18 5.73 17.33
C ALA A 180 9.53 5.99 18.81
N SER A 181 10.51 6.86 19.07
CA SER A 181 10.86 7.26 20.44
C SER A 181 9.74 8.04 21.13
N ASN A 182 9.01 8.90 20.41
CA ASN A 182 7.86 9.61 20.99
C ASN A 182 6.75 8.63 21.36
N TYR A 183 6.41 7.73 20.45
CA TYR A 183 5.43 6.68 20.69
C TYR A 183 5.78 5.83 21.92
N LEU A 184 7.03 5.36 22.04
CA LEU A 184 7.47 4.57 23.19
C LEU A 184 7.41 5.35 24.51
N LYS A 185 7.63 6.67 24.46
CA LYS A 185 7.49 7.54 25.63
C LYS A 185 6.03 7.66 26.05
N GLU A 186 5.14 7.95 25.09
CA GLU A 186 3.69 8.09 25.31
C GLU A 186 3.05 6.79 25.80
N ALA A 187 3.50 5.65 25.27
CA ALA A 187 3.09 4.31 25.73
C ALA A 187 3.57 3.94 27.15
N GLY A 188 4.09 4.91 27.92
CA GLY A 188 4.39 4.75 29.35
C GLY A 188 5.79 4.20 29.66
N SER A 189 6.71 4.18 28.70
CA SER A 189 8.08 3.72 28.95
C SER A 189 9.12 4.64 28.33
N ALA A 190 9.37 5.77 29.00
CA ALA A 190 10.55 6.59 28.74
C ALA A 190 11.85 5.74 28.76
N GLY A 191 11.91 4.71 29.61
CA GLY A 191 12.99 3.74 29.62
C GLY A 191 13.07 2.89 28.34
N ALA A 192 11.94 2.48 27.75
CA ALA A 192 11.94 1.81 26.45
C ALA A 192 12.37 2.74 25.32
N ALA A 193 11.91 4.00 25.32
CA ALA A 193 12.35 5.02 24.37
C ALA A 193 13.87 5.23 24.44
N GLU A 194 14.43 5.34 25.65
CA GLU A 194 15.87 5.48 25.86
C GLU A 194 16.64 4.24 25.38
N LYS A 195 16.20 3.03 25.76
CA LYS A 195 16.81 1.77 25.31
C LYS A 195 16.78 1.64 23.79
N PHE A 196 15.66 2.03 23.17
CA PHE A 196 15.53 2.03 21.72
C PHE A 196 16.54 2.97 21.06
N LEU A 197 16.61 4.23 21.50
CA LEU A 197 17.57 5.19 20.96
C LEU A 197 19.03 4.76 21.19
N ALA A 198 19.35 4.18 22.36
CA ALA A 198 20.67 3.65 22.65
C ALA A 198 21.06 2.50 21.72
N GLY A 199 20.12 1.61 21.39
CA GLY A 199 20.35 0.54 20.40
C GLY A 199 20.55 1.06 18.97
N MET A 200 19.85 2.13 18.59
CA MET A 200 20.08 2.79 17.29
C MET A 200 21.46 3.47 17.25
N LEU A 201 21.88 4.10 18.34
CA LEU A 201 23.18 4.76 18.46
C LEU A 201 24.36 3.79 18.39
N SER A 202 24.22 2.56 18.88
CA SER A 202 25.28 1.55 18.84
C SER A 202 25.44 0.88 17.47
N THR A 203 24.42 0.97 16.61
CA THR A 203 24.38 0.31 15.30
C THR A 203 24.56 1.27 14.12
N THR A 204 24.27 2.56 14.31
CA THR A 204 24.44 3.57 13.25
C THR A 204 25.91 3.94 13.03
N THR A 205 26.31 4.02 11.77
CA THR A 205 27.62 4.54 11.34
C THR A 205 27.53 5.97 10.78
N ASP A 206 26.32 6.51 10.61
CA ASP A 206 26.11 7.88 10.14
C ASP A 206 26.26 8.87 11.30
N GLU A 207 27.31 9.70 11.25
CA GLU A 207 27.62 10.68 12.28
C GLU A 207 26.54 11.76 12.43
N LYS A 208 25.88 12.18 11.33
CA LYS A 208 24.79 13.17 11.41
C LYS A 208 23.57 12.57 12.08
N LEU A 209 23.25 11.31 11.77
CA LEU A 209 22.19 10.57 12.43
C LEU A 209 22.50 10.40 13.92
N LYS A 210 23.73 10.04 14.26
CA LYS A 210 24.20 9.88 15.64
C LYS A 210 24.04 11.17 16.45
N GLU A 211 24.44 12.31 15.91
CA GLU A 211 24.25 13.62 16.55
C GLU A 211 22.76 13.89 16.87
N LYS A 212 21.88 13.70 15.88
CA LYS A 212 20.43 13.92 16.07
C LYS A 212 19.82 12.98 17.10
N LEU A 213 20.23 11.71 17.11
CA LEU A 213 19.76 10.72 18.09
C LEU A 213 20.27 11.04 19.50
N LEU A 214 21.53 11.51 19.64
CA LEU A 214 22.08 11.96 20.91
C LEU A 214 21.32 13.16 21.47
N LEU A 215 21.03 14.17 20.65
CA LEU A 215 20.23 15.33 21.05
C LEU A 215 18.84 14.91 21.53
N LYS A 216 18.18 14.00 20.80
CA LYS A 216 16.87 13.46 21.22
C LYS A 216 16.95 12.71 22.54
N MET A 217 17.98 11.89 22.74
CA MET A 217 18.19 11.13 23.97
C MET A 217 18.49 12.04 25.17
N GLN A 218 19.29 13.09 24.99
CA GLN A 218 19.54 14.10 26.03
C GLN A 218 18.27 14.82 26.45
N LYS A 219 17.46 15.26 25.48
CA LYS A 219 16.16 15.88 25.75
C LYS A 219 15.25 14.96 26.56
N LEU A 220 15.16 13.69 26.18
CA LEU A 220 14.36 12.69 26.88
C LEU A 220 14.81 12.49 28.35
N ARG A 221 16.11 12.48 28.61
CA ARG A 221 16.67 12.37 29.97
C ARG A 221 16.40 13.61 30.82
N GLY A 222 16.52 14.80 30.23
CA GLY A 222 16.23 16.07 30.90
C GLY A 222 14.75 16.22 31.29
N GLU A 223 13.83 15.78 30.42
CA GLU A 223 12.39 15.72 30.72
C GLU A 223 12.13 14.81 31.94
N LYS A 224 12.71 13.60 31.94
CA LYS A 224 12.56 12.63 33.04
C LYS A 224 13.07 13.16 34.38
N SER A 225 14.22 13.85 34.41
CA SER A 225 14.77 14.41 35.65
C SER A 225 13.88 15.50 36.24
N ASN A 226 13.24 16.32 35.39
CA ASN A 226 12.33 17.36 35.85
C ASN A 226 11.01 16.78 36.38
N GLU A 227 10.47 15.73 35.75
CA GLU A 227 9.28 15.02 36.25
C GLU A 227 9.54 14.36 37.62
N SER A 228 10.74 13.83 37.86
CA SER A 228 11.11 13.24 39.16
C SER A 228 11.39 14.26 40.28
N ALA A 229 11.62 15.53 39.94
CA ALA A 229 11.91 16.59 40.92
C ALA A 229 10.66 17.42 41.29
N GLY A 230 9.56 17.27 40.56
CA GLY A 230 8.28 17.98 40.78
C GLY A 230 7.20 17.16 41.48
N ASN A 231 7.46 15.90 41.81
CA ASN A 231 6.61 15.01 42.63
C ASN A 231 7.26 14.79 44.01
#